data_AF-A0A960PNB3-F1
#
_entry.id   AF-A0A960PNB3-F1
#
_cell.length_a   1.000
_cell.length_b   1.000
_cell.length_c   1.000
_cell.angle_alpha   90.00
_cell.angle_beta   90.00
_cell.angle_gamma   90.00
#
_symmetry.space_group_name_H-M   'P 1'
#
loop_
_entity.id
_entity.type
_entity.pdbx_description
1 polymer ?
#
loop_
_entity_poly.entity_id
_entity_poly.type
_entity_poly.pdbx_seq_one_letter_code
_entity_poly.pdbx_strand_id
1 'polypeptide(L)'
;MKWAWRIGSLAGIPVYVHATFFLIFAWVALQTGTKDGWGNLVVSLLFVGALFGCVVLHELGHALAARRYGIETKDITLLPIGGLARLERMPRDPKQELVVALAGPAVNVVIAAVLFLVLGSVPTLEQLPARIQPQLFLQQLMVVNVFLVLFNLLPAFPMDGGRVLRALLARDGDWLRATERAVRIGRWVALAMAILGFSPYGSFMLVFIAGFVWISGQKELMAMRMRHTGSPFDMGGLEDMLRRAAGGPGGAPPARDASDERD
;
A
#
# COMPACT_ATOMS: atom_id res chain seq x y z
N MET A 1 1.54 10.63 -19.04
CA MET A 1 1.25 11.65 -18.00
C MET A 1 2.03 12.91 -18.36
N LYS A 2 1.38 14.08 -18.54
CA LYS A 2 2.01 15.28 -19.15
C LYS A 2 3.06 16.01 -18.27
N TRP A 3 3.24 15.60 -17.02
CA TRP A 3 4.07 16.30 -16.02
C TRP A 3 5.01 15.35 -15.23
N ALA A 4 5.33 14.18 -15.80
CA ALA A 4 6.21 13.22 -15.18
C ALA A 4 7.45 13.00 -16.05
N TRP A 5 8.63 13.12 -15.44
CA TRP A 5 9.92 12.94 -16.13
C TRP A 5 10.59 11.67 -15.66
N ARG A 6 11.14 10.90 -16.60
CA ARG A 6 11.91 9.70 -16.27
C ARG A 6 13.28 10.12 -15.74
N ILE A 7 13.62 9.67 -14.54
CA ILE A 7 14.91 9.94 -13.91
C ILE A 7 15.91 8.79 -14.06
N GLY A 8 15.42 7.58 -14.35
CA GLY A 8 16.27 6.40 -14.52
C GLY A 8 15.47 5.11 -14.60
N SER A 9 16.13 4.00 -14.30
CA SER A 9 15.49 2.68 -14.10
C SER A 9 16.22 1.87 -13.04
N LEU A 10 15.46 1.18 -12.19
CA LEU A 10 15.98 0.31 -11.14
C LEU A 10 15.44 -1.11 -11.36
N ALA A 11 16.34 -2.10 -11.42
CA ALA A 11 16.00 -3.50 -11.71
C ALA A 11 15.14 -3.71 -12.98
N GLY A 12 15.30 -2.82 -13.98
CA GLY A 12 14.52 -2.82 -15.22
C GLY A 12 13.20 -2.04 -15.16
N ILE A 13 12.83 -1.48 -14.00
CA ILE A 13 11.59 -0.72 -13.80
C ILE A 13 11.90 0.77 -13.97
N PRO A 14 11.22 1.48 -14.89
CA PRO A 14 11.45 2.91 -15.08
C PRO A 14 10.94 3.72 -13.87
N VAL A 15 11.75 4.67 -13.43
CA VAL A 15 11.40 5.57 -12.30
C VAL A 15 11.13 6.97 -12.84
N TYR A 16 10.00 7.53 -12.45
CA TYR A 16 9.52 8.85 -12.83
C TYR A 16 9.39 9.77 -11.62
N VAL A 17 9.58 11.06 -11.83
CA VAL A 17 9.27 12.12 -10.87
C VAL A 17 8.18 13.00 -11.45
N HIS A 18 7.07 13.16 -10.72
CA HIS A 18 6.03 14.10 -11.10
C HIS A 18 6.38 15.51 -10.64
N ALA A 19 5.99 16.56 -11.38
CA ALA A 19 6.27 17.96 -11.02
C ALA A 19 5.88 18.35 -9.59
N THR A 20 4.76 17.81 -9.10
CA THR A 20 4.30 18.08 -7.74
C THR A 20 5.29 17.61 -6.68
N PHE A 21 6.14 16.62 -6.95
CA PHE A 21 7.18 16.12 -6.04
C PHE A 21 8.07 17.24 -5.49
N PHE A 22 8.43 18.21 -6.34
CA PHE A 22 9.30 19.33 -5.95
C PHE A 22 8.65 20.30 -4.96
N LEU A 23 7.33 20.23 -4.75
CA LEU A 23 6.65 21.02 -3.71
C LEU A 23 7.15 20.69 -2.31
N ILE A 24 7.56 19.44 -2.05
CA ILE A 24 8.13 19.07 -0.73
C ILE A 24 9.52 19.66 -0.56
N PHE A 25 10.35 19.64 -1.61
CA PHE A 25 11.66 20.29 -1.58
C PHE A 25 11.52 21.79 -1.35
N ALA A 26 10.57 22.44 -2.05
CA ALA A 26 10.27 23.86 -1.84
C ALA A 26 9.76 24.13 -0.41
N TRP A 27 8.85 23.31 0.11
CA TRP A 27 8.34 23.44 1.48
C TRP A 27 9.44 23.32 2.53
N VAL A 28 10.31 22.30 2.42
CA VAL A 28 11.43 22.09 3.34
C VAL A 28 12.47 23.21 3.22
N ALA A 29 12.72 23.71 2.01
CA ALA A 29 13.60 24.85 1.80
C ALA A 29 13.04 26.12 2.47
N LEU A 30 11.74 26.37 2.37
CA LEU A 30 11.08 27.50 3.02
C LEU A 30 11.06 27.37 4.55
N GLN A 31 10.84 26.16 5.07
CA GLN A 31 10.79 25.91 6.52
C GLN A 31 12.17 26.03 7.18
N THR A 32 13.22 25.51 6.52
CA THR A 32 14.60 25.63 7.01
C THR A 32 15.11 27.06 6.80
N GLY A 33 14.77 27.66 5.67
CA GLY A 33 15.26 28.98 5.25
C GLY A 33 16.78 29.04 5.14
N THR A 34 17.31 30.23 4.84
CA THR A 34 18.75 30.50 4.91
C THR A 34 19.18 31.01 6.28
N LYS A 35 18.23 31.30 7.18
CA LYS A 35 18.46 31.82 8.53
C LYS A 35 19.18 30.83 9.44
N ASP A 36 18.90 29.54 9.26
CA ASP A 36 19.59 28.45 9.96
C ASP A 36 20.94 28.10 9.28
N GLY A 37 21.33 28.79 8.21
CA GLY A 37 22.57 28.60 7.46
C GLY A 37 22.43 27.67 6.25
N TRP A 38 23.24 27.92 5.21
CA TRP A 38 23.23 27.14 3.96
C TRP A 38 23.54 25.66 4.15
N GLY A 39 24.37 25.31 5.14
CA GLY A 39 24.68 23.91 5.46
C GLY A 39 23.45 23.13 5.91
N ASN A 40 22.61 23.73 6.77
CA ASN A 40 21.38 23.09 7.24
C ASN A 40 20.36 22.93 6.12
N LEU A 41 20.24 23.91 5.21
CA LEU A 41 19.40 23.78 4.02
C LEU A 41 19.83 22.59 3.16
N VAL A 42 21.12 22.49 2.83
CA VAL A 42 21.65 21.38 2.01
C VAL A 42 21.37 20.03 2.68
N VAL A 43 21.64 19.92 3.98
CA VAL A 43 21.40 18.70 4.75
C VAL A 43 19.92 18.33 4.78
N SER A 44 19.02 19.30 4.97
CA SER A 44 17.57 19.07 4.93
C SER A 44 17.10 18.56 3.56
N LEU A 45 17.62 19.13 2.46
CA LEU A 45 17.28 18.68 1.11
C LEU A 45 17.85 17.29 0.80
N LEU A 46 19.07 17.00 1.24
CA LEU A 46 19.66 15.67 1.15
C LEU A 46 18.86 14.65 1.97
N PHE A 47 18.36 15.03 3.14
CA PHE A 47 17.53 14.18 3.97
C PHE A 47 16.20 13.84 3.30
N VAL A 48 15.53 14.82 2.69
CA VAL A 48 14.33 14.58 1.87
C VAL A 48 14.64 13.62 0.72
N GLY A 49 15.77 13.82 0.03
CA GLY A 49 16.25 12.91 -1.02
C GLY A 49 16.47 11.49 -0.50
N ALA A 50 17.12 11.33 0.65
CA ALA A 50 17.35 10.03 1.29
C ALA A 50 16.06 9.34 1.73
N LEU A 51 15.11 10.10 2.30
CA LEU A 51 13.78 9.62 2.68
C LEU A 51 13.06 9.06 1.45
N PHE A 52 13.00 9.81 0.35
CA PHE A 52 12.38 9.31 -0.88
C PHE A 52 13.16 8.19 -1.53
N GLY A 53 14.49 8.14 -1.37
CA GLY A 53 15.29 6.97 -1.72
C GLY A 53 14.81 5.71 -0.97
N CYS A 54 14.54 5.82 0.33
CA CYS A 54 13.96 4.72 1.12
C CYS A 54 12.56 4.33 0.61
N VAL A 55 11.73 5.30 0.23
CA VAL A 55 10.40 5.05 -0.35
C VAL A 55 10.52 4.34 -1.72
N VAL A 56 11.46 4.73 -2.57
CA VAL A 56 11.71 4.02 -3.84
C VAL A 56 12.17 2.58 -3.59
N LEU A 57 13.05 2.36 -2.61
CA LEU A 57 13.49 1.01 -2.24
C LEU A 57 12.33 0.17 -1.67
N HIS A 58 11.43 0.77 -0.90
CA HIS A 58 10.20 0.15 -0.43
C HIS A 58 9.31 -0.31 -1.60
N GLU A 59 9.00 0.61 -2.53
CA GLU A 59 8.22 0.28 -3.74
C GLU A 59 8.91 -0.78 -4.62
N LEU A 60 10.24 -0.74 -4.69
CA LEU A 60 11.04 -1.74 -5.36
C LEU A 60 10.90 -3.12 -4.69
N GLY A 61 10.81 -3.17 -3.35
CA GLY A 61 10.54 -4.39 -2.60
C GLY A 61 9.24 -5.06 -3.06
N HIS A 62 8.15 -4.30 -3.14
CA HIS A 62 6.88 -4.80 -3.69
C HIS A 62 7.03 -5.30 -5.13
N ALA A 63 7.66 -4.49 -5.99
CA ALA A 63 7.82 -4.82 -7.40
C ALA A 63 8.64 -6.09 -7.62
N LEU A 64 9.74 -6.27 -6.89
CA LEU A 64 10.58 -7.46 -6.98
C LEU A 64 9.89 -8.70 -6.44
N ALA A 65 9.10 -8.58 -5.37
CA ALA A 65 8.29 -9.68 -4.86
C ALA A 65 7.19 -10.07 -5.87
N ALA A 66 6.50 -9.09 -6.46
CA ALA A 66 5.46 -9.34 -7.46
C ALA A 66 6.02 -10.01 -8.72
N ARG A 67 7.24 -9.62 -9.14
CA ARG A 67 7.94 -10.22 -10.28
C ARG A 67 8.14 -11.74 -10.13
N ARG A 68 8.33 -12.25 -8.91
CA ARG A 68 8.44 -13.70 -8.64
C ARG A 68 7.16 -14.48 -8.95
N TYR A 69 6.03 -13.79 -9.02
CA TYR A 69 4.72 -14.35 -9.35
C TYR A 69 4.28 -14.03 -10.78
N GLY A 70 5.22 -13.60 -11.64
CA GLY A 70 4.93 -13.24 -13.04
C GLY A 70 4.00 -12.03 -13.16
N ILE A 71 4.18 -11.04 -12.26
CA ILE A 71 3.48 -9.76 -12.31
C ILE A 71 4.53 -8.68 -12.57
N GLU A 72 4.41 -8.02 -13.72
CA GLU A 72 5.33 -6.96 -14.09
C GLU A 72 4.92 -5.62 -13.45
N THR A 73 5.92 -4.77 -13.21
CA THR A 73 5.73 -3.39 -12.74
C THR A 73 6.00 -2.45 -13.89
N LYS A 74 4.98 -1.68 -14.27
CA LYS A 74 5.05 -0.75 -15.40
C LYS A 74 6.03 0.39 -15.12
N ASP A 75 5.92 1.00 -13.94
CA ASP A 75 6.78 2.08 -13.50
C ASP A 75 6.62 2.40 -12.00
N ILE A 76 7.56 3.15 -11.45
CA ILE A 76 7.48 3.77 -10.13
C ILE A 76 7.45 5.28 -10.33
N THR A 77 6.39 5.96 -9.89
CA THR A 77 6.27 7.41 -9.97
C THR A 77 6.35 8.05 -8.58
N LEU A 78 7.26 9.00 -8.39
CA LEU A 78 7.40 9.77 -7.17
C LEU A 78 6.43 10.95 -7.14
N LEU A 79 5.66 11.05 -6.05
CA LEU A 79 4.68 12.08 -5.74
C LEU A 79 4.98 12.67 -4.35
N PRO A 80 4.40 13.83 -3.98
CA PRO A 80 4.57 14.38 -2.63
C PRO A 80 4.16 13.41 -1.53
N ILE A 81 3.08 12.67 -1.75
CA ILE A 81 2.52 11.76 -0.76
C ILE A 81 3.29 10.43 -0.63
N GLY A 82 4.29 10.16 -1.49
CA GLY A 82 5.04 8.92 -1.49
C GLY A 82 5.42 8.43 -2.90
N GLY A 83 5.82 7.18 -3.00
CA GLY A 83 6.02 6.47 -4.27
C GLY A 83 4.74 5.77 -4.71
N LEU A 84 4.50 5.69 -6.02
CA LEU A 84 3.43 4.90 -6.58
C LEU A 84 4.02 3.87 -7.54
N ALA A 85 4.11 2.60 -7.12
CA ALA A 85 4.39 1.49 -8.01
C ALA A 85 3.13 1.06 -8.78
N ARG A 86 3.16 1.18 -10.11
CA ARG A 86 2.08 0.70 -10.98
C ARG A 86 2.34 -0.74 -11.40
N LEU A 87 1.77 -1.68 -10.66
CA LEU A 87 1.72 -3.09 -11.05
C LEU A 87 0.77 -3.29 -12.25
N GLU A 88 1.11 -4.22 -13.13
CA GLU A 88 0.27 -4.58 -14.28
C GLU A 88 -1.09 -5.13 -13.84
N ARG A 89 -1.07 -5.99 -12.82
CA ARG A 89 -2.25 -6.58 -12.18
C ARG A 89 -1.96 -6.83 -10.70
N MET A 90 -3.01 -6.91 -9.88
CA MET A 90 -2.85 -7.38 -8.50
C MET A 90 -2.76 -8.92 -8.45
N PRO A 91 -2.03 -9.50 -7.47
CA PRO A 91 -2.04 -10.94 -7.25
C PRO A 91 -3.47 -11.46 -6.99
N ARG A 92 -3.79 -12.65 -7.51
CA ARG A 92 -5.12 -13.28 -7.35
C ARG A 92 -5.19 -14.18 -6.11
N ASP A 93 -4.05 -14.73 -5.71
CA ASP A 93 -3.92 -15.59 -4.54
C ASP A 93 -3.64 -14.71 -3.29
N PRO A 94 -4.45 -14.82 -2.22
CA PRO A 94 -4.20 -14.13 -0.95
C PRO A 94 -2.77 -14.32 -0.42
N LYS A 95 -2.18 -15.51 -0.59
CA LYS A 95 -0.80 -15.77 -0.12
C LYS A 95 0.22 -14.93 -0.89
N GLN A 96 0.01 -14.75 -2.20
CA GLN A 96 0.87 -13.91 -3.03
C GLN A 96 0.70 -12.44 -2.67
N GLU A 97 -0.54 -11.96 -2.45
CA GLU A 97 -0.78 -10.59 -1.98
C GLU A 97 -0.09 -10.35 -0.64
N LEU A 98 -0.18 -11.29 0.31
CA LEU A 98 0.48 -11.17 1.61
C LEU A 98 2.00 -10.99 1.48
N VAL A 99 2.65 -11.84 0.68
CA VAL A 99 4.11 -11.75 0.46
C VAL A 99 4.48 -10.43 -0.21
N VAL A 100 3.74 -10.02 -1.24
CA VAL A 100 4.01 -8.75 -1.93
C VAL A 100 3.80 -7.58 -0.99
N ALA A 101 2.70 -7.52 -0.24
CA ALA A 101 2.39 -6.43 0.68
C ALA A 101 3.40 -6.33 1.84
N LEU A 102 3.98 -7.44 2.29
CA LEU A 102 5.03 -7.41 3.33
C LEU A 102 6.42 -7.06 2.76
N ALA A 103 6.66 -7.23 1.47
CA ALA A 103 7.98 -7.04 0.87
C ALA A 103 8.48 -5.59 0.97
N GLY A 104 7.61 -4.60 0.76
CA GLY A 104 7.97 -3.18 0.93
C GLY A 104 8.36 -2.86 2.37
N PRO A 105 7.49 -3.09 3.38
CA PRO A 105 7.83 -2.90 4.79
C PRO A 105 9.09 -3.66 5.21
N ALA A 106 9.31 -4.88 4.70
CA ALA A 106 10.53 -5.64 4.99
C ALA A 106 11.81 -4.92 4.52
N VAL A 107 11.78 -4.19 3.38
CA VAL A 107 12.91 -3.36 2.94
C VAL A 107 13.21 -2.27 3.96
N ASN A 108 12.21 -1.56 4.47
CA ASN A 108 12.43 -0.53 5.50
C ASN A 108 12.92 -1.12 6.83
N VAL A 109 12.46 -2.32 7.20
CA VAL A 109 13.00 -3.05 8.37
C VAL A 109 14.49 -3.34 8.17
N VAL A 110 14.90 -3.82 7.00
CA VAL A 110 16.31 -4.09 6.69
C VAL A 110 17.13 -2.79 6.73
N ILE A 111 16.62 -1.69 6.15
CA ILE A 111 17.30 -0.38 6.19
C ILE A 111 17.47 0.08 7.65
N ALA A 112 16.41 0.00 8.46
CA ALA A 112 16.46 0.38 9.87
C ALA A 112 17.44 -0.51 10.67
N ALA A 113 17.47 -1.82 10.41
CA ALA A 113 18.39 -2.75 11.06
C ALA A 113 19.85 -2.45 10.69
N VAL A 114 20.15 -2.16 9.42
CA VAL A 114 21.49 -1.76 8.98
C VAL A 114 21.92 -0.45 9.65
N LEU A 115 21.03 0.55 9.69
CA LEU A 115 21.31 1.82 10.37
C LEU A 115 21.54 1.62 11.87
N PHE A 116 20.77 0.74 12.52
CA PHE A 116 20.97 0.38 13.92
C PHE A 116 22.35 -0.24 14.16
N LEU A 117 22.78 -1.17 13.31
CA LEU A 117 24.11 -1.78 13.41
C LEU A 117 25.24 -0.77 13.21
N VAL A 118 25.06 0.21 12.32
CA VAL A 118 26.04 1.28 12.08
C VAL A 118 26.10 2.28 13.25
N LEU A 119 24.95 2.59 13.85
CA LEU A 119 24.84 3.56 14.94
C LEU A 119 25.15 2.98 16.33
N GLY A 120 24.97 1.67 16.51
CA GLY A 120 25.17 0.96 17.77
C GLY A 120 24.15 1.28 18.87
N SER A 121 23.13 2.11 18.60
CA SER A 121 22.09 2.45 19.57
C SER A 121 20.77 2.87 18.90
N VAL A 122 19.67 2.75 19.65
CA VAL A 122 18.35 3.28 19.25
C VAL A 122 18.19 4.66 19.86
N PRO A 123 17.91 5.71 19.08
CA PRO A 123 17.64 7.03 19.60
C PRO A 123 16.30 7.01 20.37
N THR A 124 16.25 7.64 21.53
CA THR A 124 14.98 7.86 22.22
C THR A 124 14.19 8.96 21.50
N LEU A 125 12.85 8.93 21.61
CA LEU A 125 12.00 9.95 20.98
C LEU A 125 12.32 11.37 21.47
N GLU A 126 12.80 11.51 22.71
CA GLU A 126 13.25 12.78 23.30
C GLU A 126 14.54 13.30 22.67
N GLN A 127 15.39 12.41 22.13
CA GLN A 127 16.65 12.77 21.48
C GLN A 127 16.47 13.24 20.03
N LEU A 128 15.24 13.15 19.49
CA LEU A 128 14.97 13.50 18.11
C LEU A 128 14.42 14.92 18.03
N PRO A 129 15.24 15.89 17.58
CA PRO A 129 14.77 17.25 17.39
C PRO A 129 13.69 17.28 16.32
N ALA A 130 12.73 18.20 16.48
CA ALA A 130 11.67 18.43 15.50
C ALA A 130 12.18 18.93 14.13
N ARG A 131 13.46 19.33 14.06
CA ARG A 131 14.14 19.78 12.83
C ARG A 131 15.22 18.79 12.42
N ILE A 132 15.49 18.73 11.12
CA ILE A 132 16.58 17.92 10.56
C ILE A 132 17.90 18.51 11.06
N GLN A 133 18.76 17.67 11.65
CA GLN A 133 20.07 18.08 12.15
C GLN A 133 21.17 17.25 11.49
N PRO A 134 22.26 17.87 10.99
CA PRO A 134 23.35 17.15 10.33
C PRO A 134 23.95 16.02 11.19
N GLN A 135 24.12 16.26 12.48
CA GLN A 135 24.73 15.32 13.43
C GLN A 135 23.84 14.11 13.72
N LEU A 136 22.52 14.24 13.48
CA LEU A 136 21.53 13.21 13.76
C LEU A 136 20.95 12.60 12.47
N PHE A 137 21.56 12.88 11.30
CA PHE A 137 21.02 12.50 10.01
C PHE A 137 20.68 11.00 9.91
N LEU A 138 21.61 10.14 10.32
CA LEU A 138 21.41 8.69 10.26
C LEU A 138 20.40 8.20 11.30
N GLN A 139 20.42 8.77 12.51
CA GLN A 139 19.43 8.47 13.57
C GLN A 139 18.02 8.85 13.11
N GLN A 140 17.85 10.05 12.53
CA GLN A 140 16.59 10.53 12.00
C GLN A 140 16.12 9.66 10.82
N LEU A 141 17.03 9.24 9.93
CA LEU A 141 16.70 8.37 8.80
C LEU A 141 16.26 6.98 9.28
N MET A 142 16.89 6.45 10.33
CA MET A 142 16.49 5.18 10.94
C MET A 142 15.08 5.27 11.52
N VAL A 143 14.79 6.32 12.29
CA VAL A 143 13.47 6.54 12.90
C VAL A 143 12.40 6.72 11.83
N VAL A 144 12.70 7.44 10.75
CA VAL A 144 11.79 7.56 9.60
C VAL A 144 11.51 6.20 8.98
N ASN A 145 12.51 5.32 8.81
CA ASN A 145 12.27 3.97 8.29
C ASN A 145 11.41 3.12 9.24
N VAL A 146 11.63 3.20 10.55
CA VAL A 146 10.76 2.54 11.54
C VAL A 146 9.34 3.09 11.46
N PHE A 147 9.17 4.41 11.36
CA PHE A 147 7.88 5.05 11.19
C PHE A 147 7.19 4.62 9.89
N LEU A 148 7.92 4.53 8.77
CA LEU A 148 7.40 4.03 7.50
C LEU A 148 6.89 2.59 7.62
N VAL A 149 7.58 1.72 8.37
CA VAL A 149 7.10 0.35 8.65
C VAL A 149 5.81 0.40 9.46
N LEU A 150 5.80 1.12 10.59
CA LEU A 150 4.65 1.17 11.48
C LEU A 150 3.42 1.76 10.78
N PHE A 151 3.61 2.85 10.04
CA PHE A 151 2.55 3.50 9.29
C PHE A 151 2.04 2.62 8.15
N ASN A 152 2.94 2.03 7.35
CA ASN A 152 2.51 1.17 6.25
C ASN A 152 1.89 -0.16 6.73
N LEU A 153 2.18 -0.63 7.94
CA LEU A 153 1.54 -1.82 8.49
C LEU A 153 0.24 -1.54 9.25
N LEU A 154 -0.23 -0.28 9.29
CA LEU A 154 -1.56 0.02 9.82
C LEU A 154 -2.64 -0.75 9.04
N PRO A 155 -3.62 -1.36 9.73
CA PRO A 155 -4.65 -2.20 9.10
C PRO A 155 -5.74 -1.38 8.42
N ALA A 156 -5.36 -0.51 7.48
CA ALA A 156 -6.29 0.33 6.72
C ALA A 156 -5.73 0.64 5.34
N PHE A 157 -6.61 0.80 4.34
CA PHE A 157 -6.20 1.26 3.02
C PHE A 157 -5.91 2.77 3.02
N PRO A 158 -4.95 3.26 2.21
CA PRO A 158 -4.24 2.55 1.15
C PRO A 158 -2.92 1.88 1.58
N MET A 159 -2.64 1.82 2.89
CA MET A 159 -1.40 1.27 3.43
C MET A 159 -1.30 -0.24 3.20
N ASP A 160 -0.08 -0.78 3.20
CA ASP A 160 0.16 -2.21 2.96
C ASP A 160 -0.49 -3.11 4.00
N GLY A 161 -0.60 -2.66 5.24
CA GLY A 161 -1.26 -3.35 6.34
C GLY A 161 -2.74 -3.59 6.05
N GLY A 162 -3.39 -2.73 5.26
CA GLY A 162 -4.74 -2.97 4.73
C GLY A 162 -4.78 -4.17 3.78
N ARG A 163 -3.78 -4.30 2.90
CA ARG A 163 -3.62 -5.45 1.98
C ARG A 163 -3.24 -6.72 2.72
N VAL A 164 -2.32 -6.63 3.69
CA VAL A 164 -1.96 -7.73 4.60
C VAL A 164 -3.20 -8.23 5.33
N LEU A 165 -3.98 -7.34 5.94
CA LEU A 165 -5.22 -7.69 6.62
C LEU A 165 -6.22 -8.34 5.66
N ARG A 166 -6.44 -7.75 4.48
CA ARG A 166 -7.32 -8.33 3.45
C ARG A 166 -6.88 -9.74 3.06
N ALA A 167 -5.61 -9.94 2.77
CA ALA A 167 -5.05 -11.24 2.41
C ALA A 167 -5.21 -12.29 3.52
N LEU A 168 -5.06 -11.88 4.79
CA LEU A 168 -5.29 -12.77 5.94
C LEU A 168 -6.78 -13.12 6.12
N LEU A 169 -7.69 -12.19 5.85
CA LEU A 169 -9.13 -12.41 5.93
C LEU A 169 -9.71 -13.16 4.73
N ALA A 170 -9.03 -13.13 3.58
CA ALA A 170 -9.45 -13.82 2.35
C ALA A 170 -9.13 -15.33 2.35
N ARG A 171 -8.71 -15.91 3.49
CA ARG A 171 -8.39 -17.34 3.62
C ARG A 171 -9.57 -18.27 3.27
N ASP A 172 -10.80 -17.80 3.41
CA ASP A 172 -12.03 -18.55 3.10
C ASP A 172 -12.49 -18.40 1.63
N GLY A 173 -11.69 -17.74 0.77
CA GLY A 173 -11.94 -17.62 -0.67
C GLY A 173 -12.80 -16.42 -1.12
N ASP A 174 -13.46 -15.72 -0.19
CA ASP A 174 -14.27 -14.53 -0.53
C ASP A 174 -13.47 -13.22 -0.39
N TRP A 175 -12.88 -12.80 -1.50
CA TRP A 175 -12.11 -11.55 -1.61
C TRP A 175 -12.93 -10.28 -1.39
N LEU A 176 -14.21 -10.29 -1.79
CA LEU A 176 -15.08 -9.12 -1.61
C LEU A 176 -15.37 -8.92 -0.13
N ARG A 177 -15.81 -9.98 0.56
CA ARG A 177 -16.06 -9.94 2.01
C ARG A 177 -14.80 -9.60 2.80
N ALA A 178 -13.64 -10.12 2.39
CA ALA A 178 -12.37 -9.77 3.01
C ALA A 178 -12.05 -8.28 2.84
N THR A 179 -12.26 -7.72 1.64
CA THR A 179 -12.07 -6.28 1.39
C THR A 179 -13.05 -5.44 2.21
N GLU A 180 -14.32 -5.83 2.30
CA GLU A 180 -15.33 -5.14 3.10
C GLU A 180 -14.98 -5.11 4.59
N ARG A 181 -14.52 -6.24 5.14
CA ARG A 181 -14.05 -6.32 6.53
C ARG A 181 -12.80 -5.47 6.74
N ALA A 182 -11.81 -5.54 5.85
CA ALA A 182 -10.59 -4.74 5.94
C ALA A 182 -10.89 -3.23 5.88
N VAL A 183 -11.79 -2.79 4.99
CA VAL A 183 -12.22 -1.39 4.90
C VAL A 183 -13.00 -0.96 6.15
N ARG A 184 -13.83 -1.84 6.72
CA ARG A 184 -14.53 -1.56 7.99
C ARG A 184 -13.55 -1.35 9.14
N ILE A 185 -12.55 -2.21 9.27
CA ILE A 185 -11.49 -2.05 10.28
C ILE A 185 -10.72 -0.74 10.02
N GLY A 186 -10.38 -0.46 8.77
CA GLY A 186 -9.71 0.79 8.40
C GLY A 186 -10.53 2.06 8.71
N ARG A 187 -11.86 2.00 8.65
CA ARG A 187 -12.73 3.11 9.10
C ARG A 187 -12.63 3.36 10.59
N TRP A 188 -12.52 2.31 11.42
CA TRP A 188 -12.30 2.46 12.86
C TRP A 188 -10.92 3.05 13.15
N VAL A 189 -9.88 2.62 12.42
CA VAL A 189 -8.55 3.23 12.49
C VAL A 189 -8.61 4.72 12.12
N ALA A 190 -9.26 5.06 11.01
CA ALA A 190 -9.44 6.46 10.59
C ALA A 190 -10.20 7.28 11.65
N LEU A 191 -11.26 6.73 12.24
CA LEU A 191 -12.01 7.41 13.31
C LEU A 191 -11.13 7.66 14.54
N ALA A 192 -10.36 6.66 14.98
CA ALA A 192 -9.42 6.82 16.08
C ALA A 192 -8.37 7.90 15.78
N MET A 193 -7.82 7.92 14.56
CA MET A 193 -6.89 8.97 14.12
C MET A 193 -7.54 10.36 14.13
N ALA A 194 -8.80 10.48 13.68
CA ALA A 194 -9.53 11.75 13.71
C ALA A 194 -9.74 12.25 15.14
N ILE A 195 -10.19 11.37 16.05
CA ILE A 195 -10.40 11.71 17.48
C ILE A 195 -9.07 12.15 18.11
N LEU A 196 -7.99 11.39 17.90
CA LEU A 196 -6.66 11.74 18.37
C LEU A 196 -6.13 13.05 17.74
N GLY A 197 -6.54 13.36 16.51
CA GLY A 197 -6.17 14.60 15.82
C GLY A 197 -6.80 15.85 16.44
N PHE A 198 -8.00 15.74 17.02
CA PHE A 198 -8.67 16.82 17.75
C PHE A 198 -8.31 16.89 19.24
N SER A 199 -7.53 15.94 19.75
CA SER A 199 -7.02 15.99 21.13
C SER A 199 -6.08 17.19 21.32
N PRO A 200 -5.92 17.71 22.55
CA PRO A 200 -4.97 18.78 22.87
C PRO A 200 -3.52 18.50 22.44
N TYR A 201 -3.15 17.23 22.32
CA TYR A 201 -1.82 16.77 21.89
C TYR A 201 -1.80 16.33 20.41
N GLY A 202 -2.93 16.43 19.73
CA GLY A 202 -3.12 16.03 18.35
C GLY A 202 -2.63 17.06 17.34
N SER A 203 -2.52 16.64 16.08
CA SER A 203 -2.27 17.53 14.96
C SER A 203 -3.43 17.48 13.98
N PHE A 204 -3.81 18.64 13.44
CA PHE A 204 -4.83 18.73 12.38
C PHE A 204 -4.45 17.91 11.13
N MET A 205 -3.15 17.70 10.90
CA MET A 205 -2.65 16.82 9.85
C MET A 205 -3.16 15.37 10.01
N LEU A 206 -3.30 14.89 11.26
CA LEU A 206 -3.80 13.55 11.53
C LEU A 206 -5.27 13.39 11.11
N VAL A 207 -6.06 14.47 11.23
CA VAL A 207 -7.45 14.52 10.75
C VAL A 207 -7.50 14.44 9.22
N PHE A 208 -6.60 15.14 8.52
CA PHE A 208 -6.49 15.00 7.07
C PHE A 208 -6.10 13.59 6.64
N ILE A 209 -5.14 12.97 7.33
CA ILE A 209 -4.74 11.59 7.05
C ILE A 209 -5.92 10.64 7.31
N ALA A 210 -6.69 10.83 8.39
CA ALA A 210 -7.89 10.05 8.66
C ALA A 210 -8.92 10.15 7.52
N GLY A 211 -9.18 11.36 7.02
CA GLY A 211 -10.05 11.57 5.86
C GLY A 211 -9.53 10.86 4.60
N PHE A 212 -8.22 10.93 4.35
CA PHE A 212 -7.58 10.24 3.23
C PHE A 212 -7.69 8.71 3.34
N VAL A 213 -7.46 8.13 4.52
CA VAL A 213 -7.63 6.69 4.80
C VAL A 213 -9.09 6.27 4.55
N TRP A 214 -10.05 7.06 5.03
CA TRP A 214 -11.47 6.78 4.82
C TRP A 214 -11.83 6.73 3.33
N ILE A 215 -11.45 7.76 2.57
CA ILE A 215 -11.72 7.88 1.14
C ILE A 215 -11.02 6.77 0.35
N SER A 216 -9.76 6.47 0.69
CA SER A 216 -8.98 5.43 0.02
C SER A 216 -9.58 4.04 0.22
N GLY A 217 -10.04 3.72 1.44
CA GLY A 217 -10.76 2.48 1.70
C GLY A 217 -12.06 2.37 0.90
N GLN A 218 -12.79 3.46 0.70
CA GLN A 218 -13.99 3.45 -0.17
C GLN A 218 -13.63 3.19 -1.64
N LYS A 219 -12.56 3.82 -2.13
CA LYS A 219 -12.08 3.62 -3.50
C LYS A 219 -11.69 2.17 -3.75
N GLU A 220 -10.98 1.55 -2.81
CA GLU A 220 -10.58 0.14 -2.91
C GLU A 220 -11.79 -0.80 -2.93
N LEU A 221 -12.75 -0.59 -2.03
CA LEU A 221 -13.98 -1.40 -2.01
C LEU A 221 -14.79 -1.25 -3.31
N MET A 222 -14.92 -0.03 -3.81
CA MET A 222 -15.64 0.24 -5.05
C MET A 222 -14.95 -0.43 -6.25
N ALA A 223 -13.62 -0.35 -6.33
CA ALA A 223 -12.85 -1.02 -7.37
C ALA A 223 -13.02 -2.55 -7.33
N MET A 224 -13.06 -3.15 -6.12
CA MET A 224 -13.30 -4.58 -5.96
C MET A 224 -14.73 -4.99 -6.34
N ARG A 225 -15.74 -4.19 -5.98
CA ARG A 225 -17.13 -4.44 -6.39
C ARG A 225 -17.28 -4.41 -7.90
N MET A 226 -16.71 -3.41 -8.58
CA MET A 226 -16.72 -3.36 -10.05
C MET A 226 -16.11 -4.61 -10.69
N ARG A 227 -15.02 -5.15 -10.12
CA ARG A 227 -14.41 -6.40 -10.61
C ARG A 227 -15.30 -7.63 -10.40
N HIS A 228 -16.06 -7.68 -9.30
CA HIS A 228 -17.00 -8.78 -9.03
C HIS A 228 -18.30 -8.68 -9.83
N THR A 229 -18.85 -7.48 -10.01
CA THR A 229 -20.07 -7.25 -10.81
C THR A 229 -19.78 -7.27 -12.31
N GLY A 230 -18.51 -7.09 -12.72
CA GLY A 230 -18.04 -7.15 -14.10
C GLY A 230 -17.99 -8.56 -14.72
N SER A 231 -18.57 -9.58 -14.09
CA SER A 231 -19.07 -10.77 -14.79
C SER A 231 -20.44 -10.40 -15.37
N PRO A 232 -20.52 -9.97 -16.64
CA PRO A 232 -21.80 -9.59 -17.22
C PRO A 232 -22.58 -10.89 -17.40
N PHE A 233 -23.58 -11.09 -16.55
CA PHE A 233 -24.33 -12.34 -16.41
C PHE A 233 -23.46 -13.51 -15.95
N ASP A 234 -23.81 -14.07 -14.80
CA ASP A 234 -23.69 -15.50 -14.62
C ASP A 234 -24.48 -16.15 -15.77
N MET A 235 -23.82 -16.41 -16.91
CA MET A 235 -24.44 -17.07 -18.05
C MET A 235 -24.93 -18.45 -17.66
N GLY A 236 -24.40 -19.07 -16.59
CA GLY A 236 -24.95 -20.29 -16.02
C GLY A 236 -26.32 -20.05 -15.39
N GLY A 237 -26.45 -19.01 -14.56
CA GLY A 237 -27.73 -18.61 -13.96
C GLY A 237 -28.74 -18.07 -14.97
N LEU A 238 -28.29 -17.33 -15.98
CA LEU A 238 -29.12 -16.86 -17.09
C LEU A 238 -29.53 -18.01 -18.00
N GLU A 239 -28.64 -18.93 -18.36
CA GLU A 239 -28.98 -20.14 -19.12
C GLU A 239 -29.95 -21.02 -18.34
N ASP A 240 -29.78 -21.18 -17.03
CA ASP A 240 -30.71 -21.97 -16.20
C ASP A 240 -32.07 -21.26 -16.08
N MET A 241 -32.08 -19.92 -15.95
CA MET A 241 -33.32 -19.12 -16.04
C MET A 241 -33.97 -19.20 -17.41
N LEU A 242 -33.20 -19.10 -18.49
CA LEU A 242 -33.70 -19.16 -19.86
C LEU A 242 -34.15 -20.58 -20.23
N ARG A 243 -33.49 -21.63 -19.75
CA ARG A 243 -33.93 -23.03 -19.89
C ARG A 243 -35.23 -23.30 -19.14
N ARG A 244 -35.38 -22.74 -17.93
CA ARG A 244 -36.63 -22.81 -17.15
C ARG A 244 -37.75 -21.98 -17.80
N ALA A 245 -37.44 -20.79 -18.33
CA ALA A 245 -38.41 -19.91 -18.99
C ALA A 245 -38.80 -20.39 -20.39
N ALA A 246 -37.92 -21.09 -21.10
CA ALA A 246 -38.17 -21.69 -22.41
C ALA A 246 -38.85 -23.07 -22.33
N GLY A 247 -39.27 -23.51 -21.14
CA GLY A 247 -40.05 -24.74 -20.97
C GLY A 247 -39.27 -26.03 -21.18
N GLY A 248 -37.95 -26.03 -20.95
CA GLY A 248 -37.15 -27.26 -21.00
C GLY A 248 -37.66 -28.28 -19.96
N PRO A 249 -38.02 -29.52 -20.35
CA PRO A 249 -38.60 -30.46 -19.43
C PRO A 249 -37.61 -30.78 -18.31
N GLY A 250 -38.11 -30.81 -17.07
CA GLY A 250 -37.35 -31.19 -15.89
C GLY A 250 -36.58 -32.48 -16.15
N GLY A 251 -35.25 -32.37 -16.19
CA GLY A 251 -34.37 -33.52 -16.20
C GLY A 251 -34.57 -34.28 -14.91
N ALA A 252 -35.23 -35.43 -15.00
CA ALA A 252 -35.29 -36.40 -13.92
C ALA A 252 -33.87 -36.72 -13.44
N PRO A 253 -33.66 -36.97 -12.13
CA PRO A 253 -32.37 -37.44 -11.65
C PRO A 253 -32.00 -38.76 -12.35
N PRO A 254 -30.72 -39.01 -12.64
CA PRO A 254 -30.30 -40.21 -13.34
C PRO A 254 -30.75 -41.45 -12.57
N ALA A 255 -31.46 -42.34 -13.26
CA ALA A 255 -31.84 -43.64 -12.73
C ALA A 255 -30.57 -44.41 -12.34
N ARG A 256 -30.56 -44.97 -11.12
CA ARG A 256 -29.56 -45.94 -10.70
C ARG A 256 -29.66 -47.15 -11.63
N ASP A 257 -28.54 -47.47 -12.27
CA ASP A 257 -28.39 -48.67 -13.08
C ASP A 257 -28.51 -49.88 -12.15
N ALA A 258 -29.58 -50.67 -12.32
CA ALA A 258 -29.85 -51.91 -11.60
C ALA A 258 -29.44 -53.09 -12.48
N SER A 259 -28.15 -53.14 -12.83
CA SER A 259 -27.54 -54.25 -13.57
C SER A 259 -26.35 -54.88 -12.84
N ASP A 260 -26.12 -54.55 -11.57
CA ASP A 260 -25.09 -55.19 -10.71
C ASP A 260 -25.67 -56.28 -9.77
N GLU A 261 -26.78 -56.89 -10.16
CA GLU A 261 -27.31 -58.13 -9.56
C GLU A 261 -27.51 -59.19 -10.65
N ARG A 262 -26.39 -59.72 -11.14
CA ARG A 262 -26.18 -61.11 -11.61
C ARG A 262 -24.79 -61.25 -12.21
N ASP A 263 -23.82 -61.56 -11.34
CA ASP A 263 -22.95 -62.75 -11.41
C ASP A 263 -21.95 -62.76 -10.23
#